data_AF-A0A440V143-F1
#
_entry.id   AF-A0A440V143-F1
#
_cell.length_a   1.000
_cell.length_b   1.000
_cell.length_c   1.000
_cell.angle_alpha   90.00
_cell.angle_beta   90.00
_cell.angle_gamma   90.00
#
_symmetry.space_group_name_H-M   'P 1'
#
loop_
_entity.id
_entity.type
_entity.pdbx_description
1 polymer ?
#
loop_
_entity_poly.entity_id
_entity_poly.type
_entity_poly.pdbx_seq_one_letter_code
_entity_poly.pdbx_strand_id
1 'polypeptide(L)' 'AQALPPQNAKKLSEILTKVEKRSDFQYIKEVGWSSDGYTVTYYTTDKAKVEITYDPVTGEPK' A
#
# COMPACT_ATOMS: atom_id res chain seq x y z
N ALA A 1 5.10 1.82 -21.17
CA ALA A 1 6.10 2.25 -20.17
C ALA A 1 5.45 2.19 -18.80
N GLN A 2 6.08 1.58 -17.81
CA GLN A 2 5.58 1.62 -16.44
C GLN A 2 5.80 3.05 -15.92
N ALA A 3 4.72 3.73 -15.50
CA ALA A 3 4.82 5.11 -15.02
C ALA A 3 5.80 5.16 -13.84
N LEU A 4 6.65 6.17 -13.75
CA LEU A 4 7.45 6.39 -12.54
C LEU A 4 6.57 7.09 -11.48
N PRO A 5 6.78 6.86 -10.17
CA PRO A 5 6.13 7.65 -9.14
C PRO A 5 6.34 9.16 -9.32
N PRO A 6 5.34 10.00 -8.98
CA PRO A 6 5.50 11.45 -8.94
C PRO A 6 6.68 11.87 -8.05
N GLN A 7 7.35 12.98 -8.35
CA GLN A 7 8.50 13.44 -7.56
C GLN A 7 8.15 13.74 -6.09
N ASN A 8 6.92 14.14 -5.81
CA ASN A 8 6.40 14.40 -4.48
C ASN A 8 5.69 13.18 -3.86
N ALA A 9 5.86 11.98 -4.43
CA ALA A 9 5.33 10.76 -3.84
C ALA A 9 6.00 10.50 -2.48
N LYS A 10 5.21 10.02 -1.52
CA LYS A 10 5.70 9.47 -0.27
C LYS A 10 6.55 8.24 -0.53
N LYS A 11 7.48 7.97 0.38
CA LYS A 11 8.26 6.73 0.32
C LYS A 11 7.32 5.55 0.52
N LEU A 12 7.52 4.47 -0.23
CA LEU A 12 6.76 3.23 -0.04
C LEU A 12 6.76 2.77 1.43
N SER A 13 7.89 2.88 2.12
CA SER A 13 8.02 2.50 3.53
C SER A 13 7.04 3.24 4.45
N GLU A 14 6.67 4.49 4.14
CA GLU A 14 5.69 5.26 4.92
C GLU A 14 4.27 4.70 4.76
N ILE A 15 3.93 4.24 3.56
CA ILE A 15 2.64 3.58 3.28
C ILE A 15 2.59 2.22 3.98
N LEU A 16 3.66 1.42 3.87
CA LEU A 16 3.73 0.11 4.54
C LEU A 16 3.64 0.24 6.06
N THR A 17 4.29 1.26 6.64
CA THR A 17 4.20 1.54 8.07
C THR A 17 2.75 1.80 8.52
N LYS A 18 1.91 2.43 7.69
CA LYS A 18 0.48 2.63 8.01
C LYS A 18 -0.27 1.30 8.02
N VAL A 19 -0.01 0.42 7.06
CA VAL A 19 -0.63 -0.91 6.96
C VAL A 19 -0.22 -1.77 8.16
N GLU A 20 1.07 -1.81 8.48
CA GLU A 20 1.63 -2.61 9.59
C GLU A 20 1.16 -2.14 10.97
N LYS A 21 0.77 -0.87 11.11
CA LYS A 21 0.23 -0.32 12.36
C LYS A 21 -1.24 -0.68 12.63
N ARG A 22 -1.95 -1.29 11.67
CA ARG A 22 -3.34 -1.70 11.90
C ARG A 22 -3.39 -2.84 12.91
N SER A 23 -4.37 -2.81 13.80
CA SER A 23 -4.53 -3.83 14.85
C SER A 23 -4.87 -5.22 14.31
N ASP A 24 -5.46 -5.28 13.12
CA ASP A 24 -5.86 -6.51 12.44
C ASP A 24 -4.76 -7.05 11.52
N PHE A 25 -3.63 -6.35 11.34
CA PHE A 25 -2.57 -6.74 10.41
C PHE A 25 -1.87 -8.04 10.82
N GLN A 26 -1.61 -8.90 9.83
CA GLN A 26 -0.83 -10.13 10.02
C GLN A 26 0.48 -10.12 9.20
N TYR A 27 0.40 -10.01 7.87
CA TYR A 27 1.59 -9.90 7.00
C TYR A 27 1.26 -9.28 5.64
N ILE A 28 2.24 -8.63 5.01
CA ILE A 28 2.16 -8.15 3.61
C ILE A 28 2.43 -9.33 2.68
N LYS A 29 1.55 -9.53 1.69
CA LYS A 29 1.72 -10.53 0.63
C LYS A 29 2.51 -9.95 -0.55
N GLU A 30 2.07 -8.78 -1.03
CA GLU A 30 2.58 -8.20 -2.28
C GLU A 30 2.41 -6.68 -2.26
N VAL A 31 3.33 -5.98 -2.94
CA VAL A 31 3.24 -4.56 -3.22
C VAL A 31 3.48 -4.34 -4.70
N GLY A 32 2.49 -3.76 -5.37
CA GLY A 32 2.52 -3.40 -6.79
C GLY A 32 2.55 -1.88 -6.99
N TRP A 33 3.06 -1.46 -8.14
CA TRP A 33 3.03 -0.07 -8.58
C TRP A 33 2.35 0.06 -9.95
N SER A 34 1.44 1.03 -10.05
CA SER A 34 0.80 1.46 -11.30
C SER A 34 0.66 3.00 -11.33
N SER A 35 0.13 3.55 -12.43
CA SER A 35 -0.23 4.97 -12.49
C SER A 35 -1.28 5.39 -11.45
N ASP A 36 -2.03 4.42 -10.90
CA ASP A 36 -3.05 4.68 -9.89
C ASP A 36 -2.47 4.72 -8.47
N GLY A 37 -1.25 4.22 -8.25
CA GLY A 37 -0.54 4.28 -6.98
C GLY A 37 0.07 2.95 -6.55
N TYR A 38 0.26 2.81 -5.24
CA TYR A 38 0.79 1.58 -4.63
C TYR A 38 -0.36 0.65 -4.24
N THR A 39 -0.47 -0.50 -4.88
CA THR A 39 -1.40 -1.54 -4.46
C THR A 39 -0.73 -2.42 -3.42
N VAL A 40 -1.20 -2.38 -2.18
CA VAL A 40 -0.71 -3.23 -1.09
C VAL A 40 -1.72 -4.35 -0.86
N THR A 41 -1.25 -5.58 -1.02
CA THR A 41 -2.00 -6.78 -0.64
C THR A 41 -1.46 -7.31 0.68
N TYR A 42 -2.32 -7.48 1.68
CA TYR A 42 -1.95 -8.01 2.98
C TYR A 42 -3.03 -8.96 3.52
N TYR A 43 -2.65 -9.74 4.53
CA TYR A 43 -3.59 -10.57 5.28
C TYR A 43 -3.79 -10.01 6.68
N THR A 44 -4.98 -10.23 7.20
CA THR A 44 -5.37 -9.91 8.57
C THR A 44 -5.38 -11.16 9.47
N THR A 45 -5.46 -10.96 10.79
CA THR A 45 -5.41 -12.02 11.80
C THR A 45 -6.58 -13.01 11.69
N ASP A 46 -7.71 -12.59 11.13
CA ASP A 46 -8.87 -13.43 10.78
C ASP A 46 -8.71 -14.19 9.45
N LYS A 47 -7.53 -14.10 8.82
CA LYS A 47 -7.15 -14.70 7.54
C LYS A 47 -7.83 -14.07 6.32
N ALA A 48 -8.46 -12.91 6.45
CA ALA A 48 -8.97 -12.20 5.28
C ALA A 48 -7.81 -11.65 4.42
N LYS A 49 -7.99 -11.67 3.08
CA LYS A 49 -7.10 -11.03 2.12
C LYS A 49 -7.63 -9.61 1.86
N VAL A 50 -6.80 -8.60 2.09
CA VAL A 50 -7.11 -7.20 1.81
C VAL A 50 -6.21 -6.69 0.70
N GLU A 51 -6.79 -5.99 -0.27
CA GLU A 51 -6.09 -5.38 -1.40
C GLU A 51 -6.56 -3.93 -1.51
N ILE A 52 -5.64 -2.98 -1.30
CA ILE A 52 -5.94 -1.54 -1.28
C ILE A 52 -4.90 -0.81 -2.12
N THR A 53 -5.36 0.10 -2.98
CA THR A 53 -4.50 1.04 -3.69
C THR A 53 -4.39 2.34 -2.92
N TYR A 54 -3.17 2.77 -2.66
CA TYR A 54 -2.85 4.01 -1.95
C TYR A 54 -2.43 5.09 -2.94
N ASP A 55 -2.99 6.29 -2.77
CA ASP A 55 -2.51 7.47 -3.47
C ASP A 55 -1.06 7.76 -3.07
N PRO A 56 -0.13 7.89 -4.03
CA PRO A 56 1.29 8.03 -3.71
C PRO A 56 1.64 9.39 -3.12
N VAL A 57 0.86 10.44 -3.35
CA VAL A 57 1.14 11.79 -2.86
C VAL A 57 0.59 11.96 -1.45
N THR A 58 -0.64 11.53 -1.20
CA THR A 58 -1.28 11.68 0.12
C THR A 58 -0.95 10.52 1.05
N GLY A 59 -0.70 9.32 0.51
CA GLY A 59 -0.56 8.08 1.27
C GLY A 59 -1.87 7.59 1.86
N GLU A 60 -3.02 8.06 1.37
CA GLU A 60 -4.35 7.63 1.78
C GLU A 60 -4.89 6.57 0.80
N PRO A 61 -5.77 5.65 1.24
CA PRO A 61 -6.50 4.76 0.36
C PRO A 61 -7.29 5.55 -0.71
N LYS A 62 -7.31 5.03 -1.93
CA LYS A 62 -8.20 5.49 -3.00
C LYS A 62 -9.56 4.80 -2.95
#